data_AF-A0A7J9EG55-F1
#
_entry.id   AF-A0A7J9EG55-F1
#
_cell.length_a   1.000
_cell.length_b   1.000
_cell.length_c   1.000
_cell.angle_alpha   90.00
_cell.angle_beta   90.00
_cell.angle_gamma   90.00
#
_symmetry.space_group_name_H-M   'P 1'
#
loop_
_entity.id
_entity.type
_entity.pdbx_description
1 polymer ?
#
loop_
_entity_poly.entity_id
_entity_poly.type
_entity_poly.pdbx_seq_one_letter_code
_entity_poly.pdbx_strand_id
1 'polypeptide(L)'
;MCGKHSFKTVEKPGFRYMMSISSLNFKNISRHTVARDVLMYYVKEKDHVKKELAKAPSLICLTSDNWDSQHTNDEYICITAH
;
A
#
# COMPACT_ATOMS: atom_id res chain seq x y z
N MET A 1 14.79 17.48 -7.76
CA MET A 1 15.07 16.99 -6.39
C MET A 1 13.73 16.59 -5.76
N CYS A 2 13.46 15.29 -5.57
CA CYS A 2 12.28 14.85 -4.82
C CYS A 2 12.63 14.84 -3.33
N GLY A 3 12.01 15.72 -2.54
CA GLY A 3 12.25 15.80 -1.10
C GLY A 3 11.67 14.59 -0.38
N LYS A 4 12.40 14.05 0.62
CA LYS A 4 11.88 13.01 1.52
C LYS A 4 10.92 13.66 2.53
N HIS A 5 9.63 13.68 2.20
CA HIS A 5 8.59 14.24 3.07
C HIS A 5 7.66 13.16 3.62
N SER A 6 7.21 13.34 4.86
CA SER A 6 6.15 12.49 5.42
C SER A 6 4.87 12.64 4.59
N PHE A 7 4.17 11.52 4.37
CA PHE A 7 2.83 11.53 3.77
C PHE A 7 1.84 12.41 4.55
N LYS A 8 2.10 12.71 5.83
CA LYS A 8 1.31 13.68 6.63
C LYS A 8 1.28 15.09 6.02
N THR A 9 2.28 15.43 5.21
CA THR A 9 2.44 16.79 4.66
C THR A 9 1.25 17.21 3.80
N VAL A 10 0.66 16.29 3.03
CA VAL A 10 -0.47 16.59 2.12
C VAL A 10 -1.76 16.95 2.86
N GLU A 11 -1.84 16.61 4.14
CA GLU A 11 -2.98 16.92 5.00
C GLU A 11 -2.82 18.26 5.74
N LYS A 12 -1.60 18.82 5.78
CA LYS A 12 -1.35 20.06 6.51
C LYS A 12 -2.10 21.24 5.87
N PRO A 13 -2.66 22.16 6.67
CA PRO A 13 -3.40 23.31 6.15
C PRO A 13 -2.65 24.12 5.10
N GLY A 14 -1.35 24.38 5.32
CA GLY A 14 -0.52 25.14 4.37
C GLY A 14 -0.38 24.46 3.00
N PHE A 15 -0.23 23.13 2.96
CA PHE A 15 -0.18 22.40 1.70
C PHE A 15 -1.52 22.46 0.97
N ARG A 16 -2.63 22.27 1.69
CA ARG A 16 -3.98 22.33 1.10
C ARG A 16 -4.30 23.72 0.56
N TYR A 17 -3.91 24.77 1.29
CA TYR A 17 -4.06 26.15 0.85
C TYR A 17 -3.26 26.40 -0.43
N MET A 18 -1.98 26.02 -0.46
CA MET A 18 -1.15 26.10 -1.66
C MET A 18 -1.82 25.41 -2.86
N MET A 19 -2.26 24.16 -2.68
CA MET A 19 -2.90 23.41 -3.76
C MET A 19 -4.23 24.00 -4.22
N SER A 20 -5.01 24.63 -3.32
CA SER A 20 -6.26 25.30 -3.69
C SER A 20 -6.05 26.48 -4.63
N ILE A 21 -4.89 27.14 -4.55
CA ILE A 21 -4.50 28.23 -5.46
C ILE A 21 -3.86 27.65 -6.73
N SER A 22 -3.01 26.64 -6.60
CA SER A 22 -2.29 26.07 -7.74
C SER A 22 -3.18 25.27 -8.70
N SER A 23 -4.25 24.64 -8.22
CA SER A 23 -5.16 23.87 -9.06
C SER A 23 -6.57 23.82 -8.48
N LEU A 24 -7.52 24.45 -9.19
CA LEU A 24 -8.95 24.46 -8.82
C LEU A 24 -9.57 23.05 -8.77
N ASN A 25 -9.02 22.10 -9.53
CA ASN A 25 -9.50 20.71 -9.56
C ASN A 25 -8.83 19.82 -8.50
N PHE A 26 -7.92 20.35 -7.70
CA PHE A 26 -7.25 19.56 -6.68
C PHE A 26 -8.23 19.17 -5.57
N LYS A 27 -8.47 17.86 -5.44
CA LYS A 27 -9.27 17.30 -4.36
C LYS A 27 -8.36 16.97 -3.19
N ASN A 28 -8.64 17.55 -2.04
CA ASN A 28 -7.97 17.17 -0.81
C ASN A 28 -8.33 15.74 -0.44
N ILE A 29 -7.35 14.85 -0.44
CA ILE A 29 -7.51 13.46 -0.01
C ILE A 29 -6.91 13.31 1.40
N SER A 30 -7.55 12.53 2.25
CA SER A 30 -7.00 12.15 3.55
C SER A 30 -6.34 10.76 3.46
N ARG A 31 -5.36 10.51 4.32
CA ARG A 31 -4.74 9.20 4.49
C ARG A 31 -5.74 8.13 4.88
N HIS A 32 -6.80 8.49 5.62
CA HIS A 32 -7.91 7.56 5.91
C HIS A 32 -8.63 7.13 4.63
N THR A 33 -8.92 8.08 3.74
CA THR A 33 -9.51 7.80 2.43
C THR A 33 -8.61 6.90 1.61
N VAL A 34 -7.31 7.24 1.48
CA VAL A 34 -6.34 6.42 0.73
C VAL A 34 -6.23 5.02 1.30
N ALA A 35 -6.08 4.88 2.63
CA ALA A 35 -5.95 3.58 3.28
C ALA A 35 -7.19 2.69 3.05
N ARG A 36 -8.38 3.28 3.15
CA ARG A 36 -9.64 2.58 2.87
C ARG A 36 -9.72 2.14 1.40
N ASP A 37 -9.36 3.02 0.47
CA ASP A 37 -9.41 2.71 -0.97
C ASP A 37 -8.42 1.58 -1.32
N VAL A 38 -7.18 1.65 -0.80
CA VAL A 38 -6.17 0.59 -0.96
C VAL A 38 -6.65 -0.74 -0.37
N LEU A 39 -7.25 -0.72 0.83
CA LEU A 39 -7.78 -1.93 1.46
C LEU A 39 -8.92 -2.55 0.63
N MET A 40 -9.80 -1.73 0.06
CA MET A 40 -10.87 -2.20 -0.81
C MET A 40 -10.30 -2.90 -2.06
N TYR A 41 -9.30 -2.30 -2.71
CA TYR A 41 -8.61 -2.94 -3.83
C TYR A 41 -7.95 -4.26 -3.43
N TYR A 42 -7.25 -4.27 -2.30
CA TYR A 42 -6.63 -5.49 -1.76
C TYR A 42 -7.65 -6.61 -1.54
N VAL A 43 -8.80 -6.32 -0.91
CA VAL A 43 -9.83 -7.33 -0.64
C VAL A 43 -10.36 -7.93 -1.94
N LYS A 44 -10.65 -7.08 -2.93
CA LYS A 44 -11.12 -7.52 -4.24
C LYS A 44 -10.09 -8.41 -4.94
N GLU A 45 -8.84 -8.00 -4.96
CA GLU A 45 -7.76 -8.73 -5.63
C GLU A 45 -7.46 -10.06 -4.92
N LYS A 46 -7.44 -10.06 -3.59
CA LYS A 46 -7.29 -11.27 -2.78
C LYS A 46 -8.36 -12.30 -3.12
N ASP A 47 -9.61 -11.90 -3.26
CA ASP A 47 -10.71 -12.81 -3.60
C ASP A 47 -10.61 -13.32 -5.05
N HIS A 48 -10.07 -12.51 -5.96
CA HIS A 48 -9.75 -12.95 -7.32
C HIS A 48 -8.64 -14.00 -7.32
N VAL A 49 -7.49 -13.70 -6.69
CA VAL A 49 -6.35 -14.61 -6.59
C VAL A 49 -6.74 -15.93 -5.94
N LYS A 50 -7.55 -15.92 -4.88
CA LYS A 50 -8.05 -17.16 -4.25
C LYS A 50 -8.81 -18.06 -5.24
N LYS A 51 -9.62 -17.47 -6.13
CA LYS A 51 -10.34 -18.22 -7.16
C LYS A 51 -9.40 -18.80 -8.20
N GLU A 52 -8.37 -18.07 -8.59
CA GLU A 52 -7.37 -18.58 -9.54
C GLU A 52 -6.53 -19.71 -8.93
N LEU A 53 -6.06 -19.55 -7.68
CA LEU A 53 -5.32 -20.61 -6.97
C LEU A 53 -6.15 -21.90 -6.82
N ALA A 54 -7.45 -21.78 -6.57
CA ALA A 54 -8.34 -22.95 -6.48
C ALA A 54 -8.45 -23.73 -7.80
N LYS A 55 -8.13 -23.11 -8.95
CA LYS A 55 -8.12 -23.79 -10.26
C LYS A 55 -6.80 -24.50 -10.57
N ALA A 56 -5.75 -24.25 -9.80
CA ALA A 56 -4.41 -24.79 -10.01
C ALA A 56 -3.95 -25.72 -8.86
N PRO A 57 -4.75 -26.71 -8.45
CA PRO A 57 -4.33 -27.62 -7.38
C PRO A 57 -3.05 -28.33 -7.79
N SER A 58 -2.12 -28.52 -6.84
CA SER A 58 -0.81 -29.17 -7.02
C SER A 58 0.19 -28.51 -7.99
N LEU A 59 -0.13 -27.34 -8.54
CA LEU A 59 0.75 -26.59 -9.45
C LEU A 59 1.35 -25.33 -8.82
N ILE A 60 1.11 -25.12 -7.52
CA ILE A 60 1.57 -23.93 -6.79
C ILE A 60 2.77 -24.31 -5.95
N CYS A 61 3.86 -23.57 -6.08
CA CYS A 61 5.00 -23.66 -5.18
C CYS A 61 5.06 -22.42 -4.28
N LEU A 62 5.52 -22.61 -3.04
CA LEU A 62 5.69 -21.52 -2.08
C LEU A 62 7.18 -21.32 -1.80
N THR A 63 7.64 -20.09 -1.90
CA THR A 63 8.97 -19.69 -1.46
C THR A 63 8.84 -18.77 -0.26
N SER A 64 9.56 -19.07 0.82
CA SER A 64 9.68 -18.19 1.97
C SER A 64 11.02 -17.46 1.95
N ASP A 65 11.00 -16.15 2.18
CA ASP A 65 12.18 -15.34 2.43
C ASP A 65 12.07 -14.75 3.83
N ASN A 66 13.10 -14.95 4.66
CA ASN A 66 13.10 -14.57 6.07
C ASN A 66 14.27 -13.62 6.34
N TRP A 67 14.01 -12.55 7.08
CA TRP A 67 15.05 -11.60 7.46
C TRP A 67 14.79 -10.98 8.83
N ASP A 68 15.87 -10.61 9.52
CA ASP A 68 15.85 -9.78 10.71
C ASP A 68 16.16 -8.32 10.37
N SER A 69 15.50 -7.40 11.06
CA SER A 69 15.78 -5.97 11.00
C SER A 69 16.53 -5.56 12.25
N GLN A 70 17.86 -5.45 12.17
CA GLN A 70 18.69 -5.02 13.31
C GLN A 70 18.31 -3.62 13.84
N HIS A 71 17.77 -2.75 12.98
CA HIS A 71 17.40 -1.40 13.38
C HIS A 71 16.13 -1.34 14.21
N THR A 72 15.16 -2.22 13.92
CA THR A 72 13.87 -2.25 14.64
C THR A 72 13.76 -3.42 15.61
N ASN A 73 14.72 -4.36 15.57
CA ASN A 73 14.72 -5.62 16.30
C ASN A 73 13.46 -6.47 16.04
N ASP A 74 12.98 -6.43 14.80
CA ASP A 74 11.86 -7.23 14.32
C ASP A 74 12.34 -8.33 13.37
N GLU A 75 11.62 -9.45 13.33
CA GLU A 75 11.83 -10.54 12.38
C GLU A 75 10.65 -10.60 11.40
N TYR A 76 10.96 -10.88 10.13
CA TYR A 76 9.99 -10.87 9.04
C TYR A 76 10.08 -12.16 8.23
N ILE A 77 8.91 -12.57 7.71
CA ILE A 77 8.77 -13.62 6.70
C ILE A 77 7.91 -13.11 5.56
N CYS A 78 8.39 -13.27 4.33
CA CYS A 78 7.62 -13.10 3.11
C CYS A 78 7.33 -14.48 2.53
N ILE A 79 6.08 -14.75 2.16
CA ILE A 79 5.67 -15.98 1.48
C ILE A 79 5.16 -15.58 0.09
N THR A 80 5.80 -16.11 -0.94
CA THR A 80 5.43 -15.89 -2.35
C THR A 80 4.97 -17.21 -2.95
N ALA A 81 3.82 -17.19 -3.63
CA ALA A 81 3.33 -18.31 -4.43
C ALA A 81 3.71 -18.11 -5.90
N HIS A 82 4.25 -19.15 -6.56
CA HIS A 82 4.49 -19.19 -8.01
C HIS A 82 3.71 -20.34 -8.63
#